data_AF-A0A3M1QE35-F1
#
_entry.id   AF-A0A3M1QE35-F1
#
_cell.length_a   1.000
_cell.length_b   1.000
_cell.length_c   1.000
_cell.angle_alpha   90.00
_cell.angle_beta   90.00
_cell.angle_gamma   90.00
#
_symmetry.space_group_name_H-M   'P 1'
#
loop_
_entity.id
_entity.type
_entity.pdbx_description
1 polymer ?
#
loop_
_entity_poly.entity_id
_entity_poly.type
_entity_poly.pdbx_seq_one_letter_code
_entity_poly.pdbx_strand_id
1 'polypeptide(L)' 'MIKEIRQLAWKRFNIITASIGDIQGRFILTIFYFSILVPFGLLSRRSSASFDKQPTDSWIERDPVASDLESARRQS' A
#
# COMPACT_ATOMS: atom_id res chain seq x y z
N MET A 1 -0.80 0.80 -49.02
CA MET A 1 0.47 0.08 -48.81
C MET A 1 1.40 0.73 -47.78
N ILE A 2 2.17 1.79 -48.09
CA ILE A 2 3.17 2.38 -47.14
C ILE A 2 2.52 2.92 -45.85
N LYS A 3 1.35 3.55 -45.95
CA LYS A 3 0.61 4.08 -44.80
C LYS A 3 0.14 2.97 -43.85
N GLU A 4 -0.30 1.84 -44.40
CA GLU A 4 -0.78 0.68 -43.64
C GLU A 4 0.37 -0.04 -42.95
N ILE A 5 1.49 -0.21 -43.64
CA ILE A 5 2.73 -0.79 -43.06
C ILE A 5 3.19 0.07 -41.88
N ARG A 6 3.19 1.41 -42.03
CA ARG A 6 3.55 2.33 -40.95
C ARG A 6 2.58 2.23 -39.76
N GLN A 7 1.28 2.16 -40.01
CA GLN A 7 0.28 2.01 -38.96
C GLN A 7 0.43 0.68 -38.21
N LEU A 8 0.69 -0.41 -38.93
CA LEU A 8 0.92 -1.73 -38.33
C LEU A 8 2.21 -1.74 -37.50
N ALA A 9 3.29 -1.14 -38.01
CA ALA A 9 4.55 -0.99 -37.28
C ALA A 9 4.36 -0.17 -36.00
N TRP A 10 3.64 0.96 -36.08
CA TRP A 10 3.35 1.81 -34.92
C TRP A 10 2.51 1.08 -33.86
N LYS A 11 1.50 0.33 -34.30
CA LYS A 11 0.67 -0.47 -33.39
C LYS A 11 1.49 -1.51 -32.64
N ARG A 12 2.40 -2.22 -33.34
CA ARG A 12 3.27 -3.22 -32.72
C ARG A 12 4.30 -2.58 -31.79
N PHE A 13 4.89 -1.46 -32.20
CA PHE A 13 5.82 -0.70 -31.37
C PHE A 13 5.17 -0.28 -30.05
N ASN A 14 3.95 0.26 -30.09
CA ASN A 14 3.23 0.66 -28.89
C ASN A 14 2.94 -0.50 -27.93
N ILE A 15 2.65 -1.70 -28.44
CA ILE A 15 2.46 -2.89 -27.59
C ILE A 15 3.76 -3.26 -26.89
N ILE A 16 4.88 -3.21 -27.61
CA ILE A 16 6.21 -3.53 -27.06
C ILE A 16 6.60 -2.50 -25.99
N THR A 17 6.45 -1.20 -26.29
CA THR A 17 6.80 -0.14 -25.34
C THR A 17 5.91 -0.15 -24.11
N ALA A 18 4.62 -0.46 -24.24
CA ALA A 18 3.72 -0.61 -23.09
C ALA A 18 4.18 -1.74 -22.16
N SER A 19 4.53 -2.91 -22.70
CA SER A 19 5.02 -4.04 -21.90
C SER A 19 6.36 -3.73 -21.22
N ILE A 20 7.29 -3.08 -21.92
CA ILE A 20 8.57 -2.65 -21.34
C ILE A 20 8.35 -1.61 -20.24
N GLY A 21 7.41 -0.68 -20.46
CA GLY A 21 7.04 0.34 -19.47
C GLY A 21 6.48 -0.26 -18.19
N ASP A 22 5.61 -1.28 -18.28
CA ASP A 22 5.09 -1.98 -17.09
C ASP A 22 6.22 -2.69 -16.32
N ILE A 23 7.13 -3.37 -17.02
CA ILE A 23 8.28 -4.03 -16.39
C ILE A 23 9.19 -3.02 -15.69
N GLN A 24 9.54 -1.92 -16.36
CA GLN A 24 10.36 -0.85 -15.77
C GLN A 24 9.66 -0.20 -14.57
N GLY A 25 8.36 0.09 -14.70
CA GLY A 25 7.55 0.66 -13.62
C GLY A 25 7.53 -0.25 -12.39
N ARG A 26 7.28 -1.54 -12.56
CA ARG A 26 7.32 -2.53 -11.48
C ARG A 26 8.71 -2.66 -10.88
N PHE A 27 9.76 -2.62 -11.69
CA PHE A 27 11.14 -2.72 -11.21
C PHE A 27 11.50 -1.52 -10.33
N ILE A 28 11.21 -0.30 -10.79
CA ILE A 28 11.41 0.94 -10.04
C ILE A 28 10.58 0.93 -8.76
N LEU A 29 9.29 0.55 -8.84
CA LEU A 29 8.41 0.47 -7.68
C LEU A 29 8.92 -0.54 -6.65
N THR A 30 9.39 -1.71 -7.10
CA THR A 30 9.96 -2.75 -6.23
C THR A 30 11.21 -2.23 -5.52
N ILE A 31 12.13 -1.61 -6.26
CA ILE A 31 13.32 -1.00 -5.67
C ILE A 31 12.94 0.06 -4.65
N PHE A 32 12.06 0.99 -5.00
CA PHE A 32 11.60 2.04 -4.09
C PHE A 32 10.95 1.46 -2.83
N TYR A 33 10.11 0.43 -2.99
CA TYR A 33 9.42 -0.21 -1.88
C TYR A 33 10.41 -0.80 -0.87
N PHE A 34 11.40 -1.57 -1.35
CA PHE A 34 12.36 -2.24 -0.48
C PHE A 34 13.50 -1.35 0.00
N SER A 35 13.89 -0.32 -0.75
CA SER A 35 15.00 0.58 -0.39
C SER A 35 14.58 1.77 0.47
N ILE A 36 13.33 2.22 0.36
CA ILE A 36 12.84 3.41 1.07
C ILE A 36 11.71 3.03 2.02
N LEU A 37 10.60 2.50 1.51
CA LEU A 37 9.38 2.26 2.29
C LEU A 37 9.58 1.25 3.41
N VAL A 38 10.18 0.09 3.12
CA VAL A 38 10.47 -0.95 4.11
C VAL A 38 11.40 -0.46 5.22
N PRO A 39 12.60 0.08 4.95
CA PRO A 39 13.47 0.57 6.02
C PRO A 39 12.83 1.74 6.78
N PHE A 40 12.11 2.64 6.12
CA PHE A 40 11.37 3.70 6.80
C PHE A 40 10.29 3.14 7.75
N GLY A 41 9.52 2.16 7.31
CA GLY A 41 8.51 1.48 8.13
C GLY A 41 9.12 0.75 9.33
N LEU A 42 10.26 0.08 9.13
CA LEU A 42 11.00 -0.60 10.20
C LEU A 42 11.59 0.40 11.21
N LEU A 43 12.18 1.49 10.72
CA LEU A 43 12.74 2.55 11.55
C LEU A 43 11.63 3.25 12.35
N SER A 44 10.56 3.68 11.69
CA SER A 44 9.42 4.32 12.35
C SER A 44 8.77 3.40 13.39
N ARG A 45 8.56 2.11 13.10
CA ARG A 45 8.05 1.15 14.09
C ARG A 45 8.96 1.04 15.31
N ARG A 46 10.28 0.98 15.13
CA ARG A 46 11.25 0.93 16.23
C ARG A 46 11.25 2.23 17.03
N SER A 47 11.14 3.37 16.37
CA SER A 47 11.07 4.68 17.04
C SER A 47 9.75 4.85 17.81
N SER A 48 8.60 4.50 17.23
CA SER A 48 7.30 4.58 17.90
C SER A 48 7.21 3.69 19.15
N ALA A 49 7.81 2.49 19.11
CA ALA A 49 7.91 1.62 20.28
C ALA A 49 8.69 2.25 21.45
N SER A 50 9.51 3.28 21.20
CA SER A 50 10.24 4.00 22.24
C SER A 50 9.46 5.20 22.81
N PHE A 51 8.41 5.66 22.12
CA PHE A 51 7.59 6.81 22.56
C PHE A 51 6.33 6.39 23.31
N ASP A 52 5.81 5.18 23.06
CA ASP A 52 4.86 4.55 23.98
C ASP A 52 5.64 3.96 25.15
N LYS A 53 5.67 4.69 26.27
CA LYS A 53 6.10 4.15 27.56
C LYS A 53 5.24 2.93 27.87
N GLN A 54 5.76 1.74 27.59
CA GLN A 54 5.23 0.42 27.96
C GLN A 54 3.70 0.31 27.98
N PRO A 55 3.06 -0.24 26.92
CA PRO A 55 2.00 -1.18 27.22
C PRO A 55 2.71 -2.39 27.82
N THR A 56 2.71 -2.50 29.15
CA THR A 56 2.84 -3.80 29.80
C THR A 56 1.92 -4.76 29.02
N ASP A 57 2.37 -5.99 28.73
CA ASP A 57 1.52 -7.10 28.28
C ASP A 57 0.45 -7.36 29.34
N SER A 58 -0.47 -6.42 29.44
CA SER A 58 -1.50 -6.27 30.42
C SER A 58 -2.78 -6.25 29.63
N TRP A 59 -3.73 -7.01 30.13
CA TRP A 59 -5.05 -7.01 29.59
C TRP A 59 -5.56 -5.55 29.60
N ILE A 60 -5.72 -4.96 28.41
CA ILE A 60 -6.32 -3.63 28.31
C ILE A 60 -7.79 -3.83 28.59
N GLU A 61 -8.20 -3.50 29.82
CA GLU A 61 -9.58 -3.50 30.21
C GLU A 61 -10.32 -2.50 29.31
N ARG A 62 -11.28 -3.00 28.54
CA ARG A 62 -12.17 -2.17 27.73
C ARG A 62 -13.44 -1.97 28.53
N ASP A 63 -13.88 -0.72 28.60
CA ASP A 63 -15.18 -0.41 29.19
C ASP A 63 -16.26 -1.26 28.48
N PRO A 64 -17.12 -1.94 29.24
CA PRO A 64 -18.18 -2.73 28.65
C PRO A 64 -19.10 -1.81 27.85
N VAL A 65 -19.34 -2.18 26.59
CA VAL A 65 -20.34 -1.50 25.77
C VAL A 65 -21.68 -1.67 26.47
N ALA A 66 -22.34 -0.56 26.75
CA ALA A 66 -23.62 -0.56 27.46
C ALA A 66 -24.62 -1.46 26.71
N SER A 67 -25.21 -2.43 27.42
CA SER A 67 -26.07 -3.47 26.85
C SER A 67 -27.57 -3.12 26.90
N ASP A 68 -27.90 -1.86 27.19
CA ASP A 68 -29.26 -1.38 27.26
C ASP A 68 -29.87 -1.14 25.86
N LEU A 69 -31.19 -1.23 25.79
CA LEU A 69 -31.93 -1.12 24.53
C LEU A 69 -31.79 0.29 23.92
N GLU A 70 -31.58 1.31 24.76
CA GLU A 70 -31.37 2.69 24.34
C GLU A 70 -29.98 2.92 23.75
N SER A 71 -28.92 2.32 24.30
CA SER A 71 -27.57 2.36 23.70
C SER A 71 -27.53 1.66 22.33
N ALA A 72 -28.20 0.52 22.19
CA ALA A 72 -28.29 -0.22 20.92
C ALA A 72 -28.97 0.62 19.83
N ARG A 73 -29.98 1.43 20.20
CA ARG A 73 -30.69 2.33 19.27
C ARG A 73 -29.83 3.48 18.76
N ARG A 74 -28.77 3.87 19.47
CA ARG A 74 -27.85 4.96 19.09
C ARG A 74 -26.69 4.50 18.20
N GLN A 75 -26.52 3.19 17.99
CA GLN A 75 -25.45 2.60 17.19
C GLN A 75 -25.83 2.32 15.72
N SER A 76 -27.09 2.57 15.33
CA SER A 76 -27.58 2.49 13.95
C SER A 76 -27.59 3.86 13.27
#